data_AF-A0A914ES55-F1
#
_entry.id   AF-A0A914ES55-F1
#
_cell.length_a   1.000
_cell.length_b   1.000
_cell.length_c   1.000
_cell.angle_alpha   90.00
_cell.angle_beta   90.00
_cell.angle_gamma   90.00
#
_symmetry.space_group_name_H-M   'P 1'
#
loop_
_entity.id
_entity.type
_entity.pdbx_description
1 polymer ?
#
loop_
_entity_poly.entity_id
_entity_poly.type
_entity_poly.pdbx_seq_one_letter_code
_entity_poly.pdbx_strand_id
1 'polypeptide(L)'
;MQIYFSYEDIQHRRDGDKEKIAQWTNAIADAQSELEMLRARWKQLTDEEKRLNGDNSRLWEELTKARNDLDEETLGRIDFQNQVQTLMEELEFLRRVHEQEVKELQALLAQAPADTREFFKNELALAIRDIKDEYDYIAQQGRQDMESFYKLKVSEVQGNANRSAMESNYQREEVKRMRDNIGDLRGKLGDLESKNSQLEKEVQNLNYQLNDDQRQYEQALNERDATLRRMKEECQSLVAELQALLDTKQMLDAEIAIYRKMLEGEESRVGLRQMVEQVVKTHSLQQQEDTDSTRNVRGEVQTKTTFQRSAKGNITISECEPNGKFITLENTHRSKDEDISGCKIKRKLDNRQEISYTLPAGITLKAGRSTKIYARGQGGKNEPPETIVNEGEATWGIGANVVTTFTNRDGEERATHTQKTTQIGQ
;
A
#
# COMPACT_ATOMS: atom_id res chain seq x y z
N MET A 1 33.52 -42.31 43.03
CA MET A 1 32.35 -41.91 43.85
C MET A 1 32.08 -40.40 43.79
N GLN A 2 33.09 -39.52 43.93
CA GLN A 2 32.93 -38.05 43.81
C GLN A 2 32.38 -37.54 42.44
N ILE A 3 32.73 -38.17 41.32
CA ILE A 3 32.27 -37.74 39.98
C ILE A 3 30.76 -38.03 39.78
N TYR A 4 30.24 -39.10 40.39
CA TYR A 4 28.82 -39.45 40.32
C TYR A 4 27.95 -38.47 41.14
N PHE A 5 28.39 -38.12 42.36
CA PHE A 5 27.74 -37.08 43.17
C PHE A 5 27.71 -35.73 42.44
N SER A 6 28.83 -35.33 41.80
CA SER A 6 28.88 -34.09 41.03
C SER A 6 27.95 -34.09 39.82
N TYR A 7 27.69 -35.25 39.20
CA TYR A 7 26.75 -35.38 38.08
C TYR A 7 25.29 -35.27 38.55
N GLU A 8 24.93 -35.94 39.65
CA GLU A 8 23.60 -35.84 40.26
C GLU A 8 23.28 -34.40 40.70
N ASP A 9 24.24 -33.68 41.29
CA ASP A 9 24.09 -32.27 41.67
C ASP A 9 23.89 -31.33 40.46
N ILE A 10 24.46 -31.68 39.30
CA ILE A 10 24.26 -30.95 38.05
C ILE A 10 22.87 -31.27 37.46
N GLN A 11 22.41 -32.53 37.55
CA GLN A 11 21.07 -32.93 37.11
C GLN A 11 19.98 -32.25 37.94
N HIS A 12 20.11 -32.25 39.26
CA HIS A 12 19.18 -31.57 40.16
C HIS A 12 19.11 -30.06 39.90
N ARG A 13 20.25 -29.40 39.65
CA ARG A 13 20.26 -27.97 39.27
C ARG A 13 19.58 -27.74 37.93
N ARG A 14 19.87 -28.58 36.93
CA ARG A 14 19.24 -28.50 35.60
C ARG A 14 17.73 -28.69 35.67
N ASP A 15 17.25 -29.63 36.48
CA ASP A 15 15.81 -29.87 36.63
C ASP A 15 15.12 -28.76 37.42
N GLY A 16 15.79 -28.19 38.44
CA GLY A 16 15.32 -26.96 39.11
C GLY A 16 15.26 -25.75 38.18
N ASP A 17 16.23 -25.60 37.26
CA ASP A 17 16.22 -24.54 36.25
C ASP A 17 15.10 -24.76 35.22
N LYS A 18 14.84 -26.00 34.79
CA LYS A 18 13.69 -26.33 33.92
C LYS A 18 12.37 -26.00 34.59
N GLU A 19 12.22 -26.28 35.87
CA GLU A 19 11.01 -25.98 36.62
C GLU A 19 10.79 -24.46 36.72
N LYS A 20 11.84 -23.69 37.00
CA LYS A 20 11.78 -22.21 36.97
C LYS A 20 11.43 -21.67 35.59
N ILE A 21 12.02 -22.23 34.53
CA ILE A 21 11.69 -21.86 33.14
C ILE A 21 10.22 -22.15 32.85
N ALA A 22 9.69 -23.30 33.26
CA ALA A 22 8.28 -23.63 33.08
C ALA A 22 7.36 -22.68 33.86
N GLN A 23 7.69 -22.36 35.11
CA GLN A 23 6.95 -21.38 35.91
C GLN A 23 6.96 -20.00 35.26
N TRP A 24 8.11 -19.51 34.79
CA TRP A 24 8.20 -18.22 34.10
C TRP A 24 7.47 -18.23 32.75
N THR A 25 7.50 -19.35 32.03
CA THR A 25 6.77 -19.50 30.77
C THR A 25 5.27 -19.40 30.99
N ASN A 26 4.74 -20.08 32.02
CA ASN A 26 3.33 -19.98 32.39
C ASN A 26 2.95 -18.58 32.85
N ALA A 27 3.76 -17.95 33.71
CA ALA A 27 3.52 -16.57 34.15
C ALA A 27 3.53 -15.56 32.99
N ILE A 28 4.41 -15.75 32.00
CA ILE A 28 4.43 -14.94 30.78
C ILE A 28 3.16 -15.18 29.95
N ALA A 29 2.72 -16.43 29.80
CA ALA A 29 1.50 -16.75 29.07
C ALA A 29 0.24 -16.15 29.73
N ASP A 30 0.14 -16.23 31.06
CA ASP A 30 -0.95 -15.63 31.82
C ASP A 30 -0.95 -14.09 31.68
N ALA A 31 0.22 -13.46 31.81
CA ALA A 31 0.37 -12.02 31.62
C ALA A 31 0.06 -11.58 30.17
N GLN A 32 0.39 -12.41 29.17
CA GLN A 32 0.05 -12.16 27.77
C GLN A 32 -1.47 -12.23 27.55
N SER A 33 -2.14 -13.23 28.13
CA SER A 33 -3.61 -13.35 28.06
C SER A 33 -4.30 -12.17 28.74
N GLU A 34 -3.82 -11.74 29.91
CA GLU A 34 -4.35 -10.58 30.62
C GLU A 34 -4.17 -9.28 29.81
N LEU A 35 -2.99 -9.07 29.23
CA LEU A 35 -2.74 -7.92 28.35
C LEU A 35 -3.66 -7.93 27.12
N GLU A 36 -3.93 -9.10 26.53
CA GLU A 36 -4.85 -9.21 25.40
C GLU A 36 -6.30 -8.88 25.80
N MET A 37 -6.77 -9.38 26.94
CA MET A 37 -8.08 -9.04 27.49
C MET A 37 -8.21 -7.54 27.79
N LEU A 38 -7.19 -6.94 28.40
CA LEU A 38 -7.17 -5.50 28.70
C LEU A 38 -7.17 -4.66 27.41
N ARG A 39 -6.42 -5.07 26.38
CA ARG A 39 -6.45 -4.41 25.06
C ARG A 39 -7.82 -4.50 24.40
N ALA A 40 -8.47 -5.66 24.46
CA ALA A 40 -9.81 -5.85 23.94
C ALA A 40 -10.83 -4.96 24.67
N ARG A 41 -10.77 -4.92 26.00
CA ARG A 41 -11.62 -4.06 26.83
C ARG A 41 -11.38 -2.57 26.56
N TRP A 42 -10.12 -2.16 26.42
CA TRP A 42 -9.78 -0.78 26.09
C TRP A 42 -10.35 -0.39 24.73
N LYS A 43 -10.19 -1.24 23.72
CA LYS A 43 -10.78 -1.04 22.39
C LYS A 43 -12.30 -0.90 22.46
N GLN A 44 -12.97 -1.78 23.20
CA GLN A 44 -14.43 -1.72 23.38
C GLN A 44 -14.86 -0.40 24.03
N LEU A 45 -14.18 0.04 25.10
CA LEU A 45 -14.48 1.30 25.76
C LEU A 45 -14.23 2.51 24.86
N THR A 46 -13.15 2.49 24.05
CA THR A 46 -12.88 3.56 23.08
C THR A 46 -13.93 3.61 21.97
N ASP A 47 -14.41 2.46 21.49
CA ASP A 47 -15.47 2.42 20.49
C ASP A 47 -16.81 2.89 21.07
N GLU A 48 -17.09 2.56 22.34
CA GLU A 48 -18.27 3.05 23.05
C GLU A 48 -18.21 4.56 23.33
N GLU A 49 -17.06 5.08 23.74
CA GLU A 49 -16.81 6.51 23.92
C GLU A 49 -17.06 7.28 22.62
N LYS A 50 -16.54 6.78 21.48
CA LYS A 50 -16.78 7.38 20.16
C LYS A 50 -18.26 7.39 19.80
N ARG A 51 -18.97 6.28 20.06
CA ARG A 51 -20.42 6.19 19.82
C ARG A 51 -21.17 7.21 20.66
N LEU A 52 -20.91 7.27 21.97
CA LEU A 52 -21.55 8.21 22.88
C LEU A 52 -21.25 9.66 22.50
N ASN A 53 -20.03 9.96 22.08
CA ASN A 53 -19.68 11.31 21.62
C ASN A 53 -20.42 11.68 20.32
N GLY A 54 -20.60 10.74 19.40
CA GLY A 54 -21.43 10.92 18.20
C GLY A 54 -22.90 11.17 18.54
N ASP A 55 -23.47 10.35 19.43
CA ASP A 55 -24.86 10.51 19.88
C ASP A 55 -25.07 11.85 20.59
N ASN A 56 -24.12 12.27 21.43
CA ASN A 56 -24.17 13.55 22.14
C ASN A 56 -24.13 14.72 21.15
N SER A 57 -23.24 14.67 20.14
CA SER A 57 -23.19 15.70 19.08
C SER A 57 -24.52 15.81 18.33
N ARG A 58 -25.12 14.68 17.96
CA ARG A 58 -26.42 14.67 17.28
C ARG A 58 -27.54 15.24 18.16
N LEU A 59 -27.59 14.85 19.44
CA LEU A 59 -28.58 15.37 20.39
C LEU A 59 -28.40 16.88 20.61
N TRP A 60 -27.17 17.39 20.62
CA TRP A 60 -26.90 18.82 20.68
C TRP A 60 -27.39 19.58 19.44
N GLU A 61 -27.20 19.01 18.24
CA GLU A 61 -27.72 19.59 17.00
C GLU A 61 -29.25 19.60 16.97
N GLU A 62 -29.90 18.50 17.37
CA GLU A 62 -31.36 18.40 17.48
C GLU A 62 -31.92 19.39 18.50
N LEU A 63 -31.29 19.52 19.67
CA LEU A 63 -31.67 20.49 20.69
C LEU A 63 -31.55 21.93 20.19
N THR A 64 -30.47 22.24 19.46
CA THR A 64 -30.24 23.57 18.90
C THR A 64 -31.30 23.90 17.85
N LYS A 65 -31.63 22.94 17.00
CA LYS A 65 -32.70 23.11 16.01
C LYS A 65 -34.05 23.34 16.68
N ALA A 66 -34.43 22.52 17.65
CA ALA A 66 -35.69 22.66 18.37
C ALA A 66 -35.80 24.01 19.10
N ARG A 67 -34.67 24.54 19.60
CA ARG A 67 -34.60 25.87 20.21
C ARG A 67 -34.84 26.98 19.17
N ASN A 68 -34.20 26.89 18.02
CA ASN A 68 -34.41 27.86 16.94
C ASN A 68 -35.86 27.84 16.43
N ASP A 69 -36.44 26.65 16.26
CA ASP A 69 -37.84 26.48 15.85
C ASP A 69 -38.79 27.10 16.90
N LEU A 70 -38.49 26.93 18.20
CA LEU A 70 -39.26 27.57 19.28
C LEU A 70 -39.14 29.11 19.28
N ASP A 71 -37.95 29.63 19.02
CA ASP A 71 -37.71 31.08 18.93
C ASP A 71 -38.46 31.67 17.73
N GLU A 72 -38.46 30.99 16.58
CA GLU A 72 -39.21 31.38 15.37
C GLU A 72 -40.73 31.36 15.60
N GLU A 73 -41.27 30.29 16.20
CA GLU A 73 -42.70 30.22 16.56
C GLU A 73 -43.08 31.28 17.61
N THR A 74 -42.17 31.61 18.53
CA THR A 74 -42.41 32.66 19.52
C THR A 74 -42.46 34.04 18.85
N LEU A 75 -41.58 34.31 17.88
CA LEU A 75 -41.63 35.53 17.06
C LEU A 75 -42.94 35.60 16.25
N GLY A 76 -43.31 34.50 15.57
CA GLY A 76 -44.56 34.42 14.83
C GLY A 76 -45.80 34.68 15.71
N ARG A 77 -45.83 34.10 16.92
CA ARG A 77 -46.91 34.35 17.89
C ARG A 77 -46.98 35.84 18.28
N ILE A 78 -45.84 36.48 18.53
CA ILE A 78 -45.79 37.91 18.89
C ILE A 78 -46.30 38.77 17.72
N ASP A 79 -45.90 38.47 16.49
CA ASP A 79 -46.33 39.20 15.30
C ASP A 79 -47.84 39.09 15.08
N PHE A 80 -48.41 37.89 15.21
CA PHE A 80 -49.87 37.71 15.13
C PHE A 80 -50.61 38.41 16.27
N GLN A 81 -50.06 38.40 17.48
CA GLN A 81 -50.66 39.10 18.61
C GLN A 81 -50.67 40.62 18.38
N ASN A 82 -49.59 41.17 17.80
CA ASN A 82 -49.52 42.57 17.40
C ASN A 82 -50.53 42.90 16.30
N GLN A 83 -50.65 42.06 15.26
CA GLN A 83 -51.66 42.26 14.21
C GLN A 83 -53.08 42.23 14.76
N VAL A 84 -53.40 41.29 15.65
CA VAL A 84 -54.71 41.22 16.31
C VAL A 84 -54.97 42.49 17.11
N GLN A 85 -53.99 42.99 17.86
CA GLN A 85 -54.12 44.23 18.62
C GLN A 85 -54.37 45.44 17.70
N THR A 86 -53.59 45.58 16.61
CA THR A 86 -53.78 46.65 15.62
C THR A 86 -55.17 46.58 14.98
N LEU A 87 -55.62 45.40 14.58
CA LEU A 87 -56.96 45.21 13.99
C LEU A 87 -58.07 45.53 14.98
N MET A 88 -57.90 45.18 16.26
CA MET A 88 -58.86 45.55 17.31
C MET A 88 -58.96 47.06 17.48
N GLU A 89 -57.82 47.76 17.52
CA GLU A 89 -57.76 49.23 17.62
C GLU A 89 -58.40 49.90 16.40
N GLU A 90 -58.15 49.37 15.19
CA GLU A 90 -58.77 49.86 13.96
C GLU A 90 -60.28 49.64 13.96
N LEU A 91 -60.76 48.45 14.36
CA LEU A 91 -62.19 48.15 14.42
C LEU A 91 -62.90 49.06 15.43
N GLU A 92 -62.28 49.32 16.57
CA GLU A 92 -62.83 50.22 17.58
C GLU A 92 -62.82 51.69 17.12
N PHE A 93 -61.80 52.10 16.37
CA PHE A 93 -61.77 53.39 15.70
C PHE A 93 -62.92 53.53 14.67
N LEU A 94 -63.08 52.56 13.75
CA LEU A 94 -64.15 52.56 12.76
C LEU A 94 -65.54 52.60 13.43
N ARG A 95 -65.74 51.84 14.52
CA ARG A 95 -67.01 51.88 15.27
C ARG A 95 -67.32 53.28 15.80
N ARG A 96 -66.33 53.97 16.38
CA ARG A 96 -66.52 55.35 16.89
C ARG A 96 -66.83 56.32 15.77
N VAL A 97 -66.13 56.21 14.64
CA VAL A 97 -66.39 57.05 13.45
C VAL A 97 -67.81 56.81 12.95
N HIS A 98 -68.22 55.55 12.80
CA HIS A 98 -69.54 55.22 12.29
C HIS A 98 -70.66 55.63 13.24
N GLU A 99 -70.48 55.49 14.56
CA GLU A 99 -71.42 56.03 15.55
C GLU A 99 -71.57 57.55 15.43
N GLN A 100 -70.48 58.25 15.13
CA GLN A 100 -70.49 59.70 14.94
C GLN A 100 -71.21 60.08 13.63
N GLU A 101 -70.90 59.42 12.51
CA GLU A 101 -71.57 59.61 11.22
C GLU A 101 -73.08 59.35 11.32
N VAL A 102 -73.49 58.28 12.02
CA VAL A 102 -74.90 57.96 12.23
C VAL A 102 -75.60 59.06 13.03
N LYS A 103 -74.96 59.61 14.07
CA LYS A 103 -75.52 60.75 14.83
C LYS A 103 -75.67 61.99 13.97
N GLU A 104 -74.68 62.29 13.13
CA GLU A 104 -74.71 63.43 12.21
C GLU A 104 -75.79 63.27 11.15
N LEU A 105 -75.91 62.08 10.53
CA LEU A 105 -76.96 61.77 9.57
C LEU A 105 -78.36 61.79 10.20
N GLN A 106 -78.53 61.30 11.43
CA GLN A 106 -79.80 61.41 12.16
C GLN A 106 -80.17 62.87 12.44
N ALA A 107 -79.20 63.72 12.79
CA ALA A 107 -79.43 65.15 12.98
C ALA A 107 -79.80 65.86 11.66
N LEU A 108 -79.15 65.48 10.55
CA LEU A 108 -79.44 66.01 9.21
C LEU A 108 -80.82 65.57 8.72
N LEU A 109 -81.20 64.31 8.95
CA LEU A 109 -82.52 63.78 8.60
C LEU A 109 -83.63 64.48 9.41
N ALA A 110 -83.38 64.82 10.67
CA ALA A 110 -84.30 65.61 11.49
C ALA A 110 -84.52 67.04 10.95
N GLN A 111 -83.62 67.55 10.11
CA GLN A 111 -83.73 68.86 9.43
C GLN A 111 -84.21 68.76 7.97
N ALA A 112 -84.40 67.56 7.41
CA ALA A 112 -84.68 67.40 5.99
C ALA A 112 -86.19 67.62 5.67
N PRO A 113 -86.54 68.49 4.70
CA PRO A 113 -87.90 68.60 4.19
C PRO A 113 -88.29 67.38 3.33
N ALA A 114 -89.57 67.06 3.30
CA ALA A 114 -90.15 65.83 2.76
C ALA A 114 -90.10 65.64 1.21
N ASP A 115 -89.28 66.39 0.48
CA ASP A 115 -89.26 66.35 -1.00
C ASP A 115 -87.86 66.12 -1.59
N THR A 116 -87.22 65.02 -1.16
CA THR A 116 -85.85 64.60 -1.57
C THR A 116 -85.84 63.43 -2.56
N ARG A 117 -87.02 62.95 -2.95
CA ARG A 117 -87.21 61.72 -3.72
C ARG A 117 -86.53 61.74 -5.09
N GLU A 118 -86.46 62.91 -5.73
CA GLU A 118 -85.87 63.05 -7.07
C GLU A 118 -84.33 63.12 -7.02
N PHE A 119 -83.77 63.72 -5.95
CA PHE A 119 -82.34 63.69 -5.64
C PHE A 119 -81.86 62.25 -5.37
N PHE A 120 -82.55 61.52 -4.50
CA PHE A 120 -82.22 60.11 -4.21
C PHE A 120 -82.37 59.20 -5.43
N LYS A 121 -83.31 59.48 -6.34
CA LYS A 121 -83.45 58.71 -7.58
C LYS A 121 -82.25 58.89 -8.51
N ASN A 122 -81.73 60.12 -8.63
CA ASN A 122 -80.54 60.38 -9.45
C ASN A 122 -79.27 59.80 -8.80
N GLU A 123 -79.09 59.96 -7.49
CA GLU A 123 -77.98 59.35 -6.75
C GLU A 123 -78.00 57.82 -6.82
N LEU A 124 -79.18 57.20 -6.68
CA LEU A 124 -79.31 55.75 -6.83
C LEU A 124 -78.97 55.30 -8.26
N ALA A 125 -79.37 56.08 -9.27
CA ALA A 125 -79.05 55.78 -10.67
C ALA A 125 -77.55 55.94 -10.98
N LEU A 126 -76.87 56.89 -10.36
CA LEU A 126 -75.42 57.05 -10.44
C LEU A 126 -74.71 55.90 -9.72
N ALA A 127 -75.08 55.58 -8.49
CA ALA A 127 -74.53 54.45 -7.74
C ALA A 127 -74.70 53.11 -8.49
N ILE A 128 -75.84 52.88 -9.15
CA ILE A 128 -76.05 51.68 -9.98
C ILE A 128 -75.12 51.68 -11.21
N ARG A 129 -74.88 52.84 -11.83
CA ARG A 129 -73.94 52.95 -12.95
C ARG A 129 -72.52 52.67 -12.49
N ASP A 130 -72.09 53.28 -11.38
CA ASP A 130 -70.75 53.10 -10.83
C ASP A 130 -70.51 51.63 -10.43
N ILE A 131 -71.50 50.97 -9.81
CA ILE A 131 -71.44 49.54 -9.51
C ILE A 131 -71.27 48.72 -10.79
N LYS A 132 -72.02 49.05 -11.85
CA LYS A 132 -71.93 48.34 -13.12
C LYS A 132 -70.55 48.52 -13.77
N ASP A 133 -70.05 49.75 -13.79
CA ASP A 133 -68.73 50.07 -14.36
C ASP A 133 -67.61 49.38 -13.57
N GLU A 134 -67.73 49.30 -12.24
CA GLU A 134 -66.81 48.54 -11.38
C GLU A 134 -66.86 47.03 -11.67
N TYR A 135 -68.06 46.44 -11.85
CA TYR A 135 -68.19 45.05 -12.25
C TYR A 135 -67.61 44.77 -13.64
N ASP A 136 -67.84 45.67 -14.60
CA ASP A 136 -67.29 45.55 -15.95
C ASP A 136 -65.75 45.66 -15.92
N TYR A 137 -65.20 46.56 -15.09
CA TYR A 137 -63.77 46.68 -14.84
C TYR A 137 -63.18 45.39 -14.22
N ILE A 138 -63.78 44.88 -13.14
CA ILE A 138 -63.34 43.63 -12.48
C ILE A 138 -63.39 42.45 -13.46
N ALA A 139 -64.44 42.35 -14.27
CA ALA A 139 -64.58 41.28 -15.25
C ALA A 139 -63.53 41.37 -16.37
N GLN A 140 -63.20 42.59 -16.83
CA GLN A 140 -62.16 42.81 -17.83
C GLN A 140 -60.77 42.53 -17.26
N GLN A 141 -60.49 43.01 -16.05
CA GLN A 141 -59.23 42.78 -15.34
C GLN A 141 -59.02 41.28 -15.09
N GLY A 142 -60.03 40.58 -14.56
CA GLY A 142 -59.95 39.13 -14.33
C GLY A 142 -59.69 38.33 -15.61
N ARG A 143 -60.18 38.79 -16.77
CA ARG A 143 -59.88 38.17 -18.07
C ARG A 143 -58.43 38.39 -18.49
N GLN A 144 -57.91 39.61 -18.33
CA GLN A 144 -56.50 39.92 -18.64
C GLN A 144 -55.53 39.19 -17.71
N ASP A 145 -55.85 39.13 -16.42
CA ASP A 145 -55.06 38.41 -15.42
C ASP A 145 -55.05 36.91 -15.74
N MET A 146 -56.19 36.34 -16.12
CA MET A 146 -56.27 34.93 -16.53
C MET A 146 -55.48 34.65 -17.82
N GLU A 147 -55.57 35.51 -18.84
CA GLU A 147 -54.81 35.36 -20.09
C GLU A 147 -53.31 35.48 -19.86
N SER A 148 -52.87 36.46 -19.06
CA SER A 148 -51.46 36.63 -18.71
C SER A 148 -50.92 35.47 -17.87
N PHE A 149 -51.71 34.98 -16.92
CA PHE A 149 -51.40 33.78 -16.14
C PHE A 149 -51.22 32.56 -17.03
N TYR A 150 -52.14 32.29 -17.97
CA TYR A 150 -52.01 31.17 -18.89
C TYR A 150 -50.82 31.31 -19.83
N LYS A 151 -50.56 32.51 -20.36
CA LYS A 151 -49.35 32.76 -21.18
C LYS A 151 -48.08 32.48 -20.40
N LEU A 152 -48.00 32.94 -19.16
CA LEU A 152 -46.85 32.68 -18.29
C LEU A 152 -46.70 31.17 -18.04
N LYS A 153 -47.79 30.48 -17.71
CA LYS A 153 -47.77 29.05 -17.43
C LYS A 153 -47.35 28.22 -18.64
N VAL A 154 -47.84 28.56 -19.83
CA VAL A 154 -47.44 27.91 -21.09
C VAL A 154 -45.96 28.15 -21.38
N SER A 155 -45.48 29.40 -21.21
CA SER A 155 -44.07 29.73 -21.38
C SER A 155 -43.17 28.95 -20.42
N GLU A 156 -43.57 28.83 -19.15
CA GLU A 156 -42.86 28.05 -18.14
C GLU A 156 -42.79 26.56 -18.50
N VAL A 157 -43.92 25.97 -18.89
CA VAL A 157 -43.98 24.55 -19.31
C VAL A 157 -43.11 24.32 -20.55
N GLN A 158 -43.17 25.20 -21.54
CA GLN A 158 -42.33 25.12 -22.74
C GLN A 158 -40.84 25.26 -22.41
N GLY A 159 -40.48 26.19 -21.51
CA GLY A 159 -39.12 26.38 -21.03
C GLY A 159 -38.58 25.13 -20.31
N ASN A 160 -39.39 24.54 -19.44
CA ASN A 160 -39.05 23.31 -18.72
C ASN A 160 -38.91 22.11 -19.66
N ALA A 161 -39.81 21.96 -20.63
CA ALA A 161 -39.73 20.90 -21.64
C ALA A 161 -38.46 21.03 -22.51
N ASN A 162 -38.13 22.25 -22.95
CA ASN A 162 -36.90 22.51 -23.71
C ASN A 162 -35.65 22.21 -22.88
N ARG A 163 -35.63 22.61 -21.60
CA ARG A 163 -34.50 22.33 -20.69
C ARG A 163 -34.32 20.84 -20.46
N SER A 164 -35.40 20.12 -20.21
CA SER A 164 -35.39 18.66 -20.04
C SER A 164 -34.92 17.96 -21.32
N ALA A 165 -35.35 18.41 -22.50
CA ALA A 165 -34.88 17.87 -23.78
C ALA A 165 -33.38 18.13 -24.01
N MET A 166 -32.87 19.32 -23.68
CA MET A 166 -31.44 19.63 -23.75
C MET A 166 -30.62 18.75 -22.81
N GLU A 167 -31.07 18.59 -21.56
CA GLU A 167 -30.42 17.73 -20.57
C GLU A 167 -30.41 16.26 -21.01
N SER A 168 -31.54 15.76 -21.52
CA SER A 168 -31.62 14.40 -22.05
C SER A 168 -30.67 14.18 -23.23
N ASN A 169 -30.56 15.15 -24.14
CA ASN A 169 -29.61 15.07 -25.26
C ASN A 169 -28.16 15.07 -24.77
N TYR A 170 -27.83 15.94 -23.82
CA TYR A 170 -26.50 15.97 -23.20
C TYR A 170 -26.14 14.63 -22.55
N GLN A 171 -27.06 14.06 -21.76
CA GLN A 171 -26.86 12.74 -21.15
C GLN A 171 -26.67 11.64 -22.21
N ARG A 172 -27.44 11.70 -23.32
CA ARG A 172 -27.32 10.73 -24.43
C ARG A 172 -25.97 10.84 -25.14
N GLU A 173 -25.48 12.05 -25.38
CA GLU A 173 -24.16 12.28 -25.96
C GLU A 173 -23.05 11.80 -25.03
N GLU A 174 -23.18 12.05 -23.73
CA GLU A 174 -22.21 11.60 -22.73
C GLU A 174 -22.14 10.06 -22.67
N VAL A 175 -23.29 9.39 -22.67
CA VAL A 175 -23.35 7.92 -22.75
C VAL A 175 -22.68 7.41 -24.03
N LYS A 176 -22.87 8.09 -25.17
CA LYS A 176 -22.20 7.73 -26.42
C LYS A 176 -20.68 7.88 -26.30
N ARG A 177 -20.18 9.02 -25.78
CA ARG A 177 -18.75 9.25 -25.54
C ARG A 177 -18.14 8.18 -24.63
N MET A 178 -18.83 7.82 -23.56
CA MET A 178 -18.37 6.76 -22.65
C MET A 178 -18.30 5.40 -23.35
N ARG A 179 -19.28 5.04 -24.18
CA ARG A 179 -19.25 3.79 -24.95
C ARG A 179 -18.11 3.75 -25.95
N ASP A 180 -17.88 4.85 -26.67
CA ASP A 180 -16.79 4.95 -27.65
C ASP A 180 -15.44 4.78 -26.93
N ASN A 181 -15.24 5.47 -25.80
CA ASN A 181 -14.04 5.32 -24.97
C ASN A 181 -13.86 3.89 -24.41
N ILE A 182 -14.94 3.21 -24.00
CA ILE A 182 -14.89 1.80 -23.59
C ILE A 182 -14.45 0.92 -24.77
N GLY A 183 -14.95 1.20 -25.98
CA GLY A 183 -14.54 0.51 -27.21
C GLY A 183 -13.03 0.66 -27.46
N ASP A 184 -12.52 1.89 -27.40
CA ASP A 184 -11.11 2.19 -27.59
C ASP A 184 -10.22 1.51 -26.54
N LEU A 185 -10.63 1.53 -25.28
CA LEU A 185 -9.91 0.88 -24.18
C LEU A 185 -9.91 -0.64 -24.33
N ARG A 186 -11.02 -1.25 -24.77
CA ARG A 186 -11.08 -2.68 -25.07
C ARG A 186 -10.18 -3.06 -26.24
N GLY A 187 -10.11 -2.22 -27.27
CA GLY A 187 -9.17 -2.40 -28.39
C GLY A 187 -7.72 -2.39 -27.91
N LYS A 188 -7.32 -1.36 -27.16
CA LYS A 188 -5.97 -1.25 -26.57
C LYS A 188 -5.65 -2.43 -25.65
N LEU A 189 -6.62 -2.89 -24.87
CA LEU A 189 -6.45 -4.06 -24.01
C LEU A 189 -6.15 -5.31 -24.86
N GLY A 190 -6.94 -5.57 -25.91
CA GLY A 190 -6.72 -6.69 -26.81
C GLY A 190 -5.35 -6.65 -27.50
N ASP A 191 -4.90 -5.46 -27.93
CA ASP A 191 -3.56 -5.27 -28.52
C ASP A 191 -2.45 -5.60 -27.52
N LEU A 192 -2.59 -5.14 -26.27
CA LEU A 192 -1.63 -5.42 -25.19
C LEU A 192 -1.62 -6.90 -24.79
N GLU A 193 -2.77 -7.55 -24.72
CA GLU A 193 -2.89 -8.99 -24.46
C GLU A 193 -2.22 -9.81 -25.57
N SER A 194 -2.45 -9.46 -26.84
CA SER A 194 -1.77 -10.10 -27.98
C SER A 194 -0.26 -9.91 -27.91
N LYS A 195 0.21 -8.70 -27.62
CA LYS A 195 1.64 -8.41 -27.47
C LYS A 195 2.25 -9.18 -26.29
N ASN A 196 1.54 -9.26 -25.16
CA ASN A 196 2.01 -10.03 -24.02
C ASN A 196 2.13 -11.52 -24.35
N SER A 197 1.13 -12.11 -25.03
CA SER A 197 1.18 -13.49 -25.48
C SER A 197 2.36 -13.76 -26.44
N GLN A 198 2.67 -12.81 -27.33
CA GLN A 198 3.84 -12.92 -28.22
C GLN A 198 5.15 -12.89 -27.43
N LEU A 199 5.30 -11.96 -26.48
CA LEU A 199 6.49 -11.87 -25.64
C LEU A 199 6.67 -13.10 -24.73
N GLU A 200 5.58 -13.65 -24.19
CA GLU A 200 5.62 -14.89 -23.41
C GLU A 200 6.12 -16.07 -24.25
N LYS A 201 5.65 -16.19 -25.50
CA LYS A 201 6.16 -17.21 -26.43
C LYS A 201 7.63 -17.01 -26.77
N GLU A 202 8.07 -15.76 -26.97
CA GLU A 202 9.47 -15.44 -27.23
C GLU A 202 10.36 -15.80 -26.04
N VAL A 203 9.94 -15.47 -24.82
CA VAL A 203 10.63 -15.86 -23.58
C VAL A 203 10.70 -17.38 -23.44
N GLN A 204 9.61 -18.10 -23.73
CA GLN A 204 9.61 -19.57 -23.72
C GLN A 204 10.62 -20.13 -24.73
N ASN A 205 10.62 -19.63 -25.98
CA ASN A 205 11.56 -20.06 -27.01
C ASN A 205 13.02 -19.81 -26.61
N LEU A 206 13.32 -18.63 -26.06
CA LEU A 206 14.67 -18.29 -25.57
C LEU A 206 15.09 -19.20 -24.40
N ASN A 207 14.18 -19.52 -23.49
CA ASN A 207 14.46 -20.45 -22.40
C ASN A 207 14.73 -21.88 -22.92
N TYR A 208 13.98 -22.34 -23.94
CA TYR A 208 14.25 -23.63 -24.57
C TYR A 208 15.62 -23.65 -25.25
N GLN A 209 15.97 -22.60 -25.99
CA GLN A 209 17.29 -22.45 -26.62
C GLN A 209 18.40 -22.45 -25.56
N LEU A 210 18.25 -21.67 -24.49
CA LEU A 210 19.23 -21.62 -23.41
C LEU A 210 19.45 -22.98 -22.74
N ASN A 211 18.37 -23.74 -22.49
CA ASN A 211 18.47 -25.07 -21.91
C ASN A 211 19.15 -26.07 -22.87
N ASP A 212 18.86 -25.99 -24.16
CA ASP A 212 19.52 -26.85 -25.14
C ASP A 212 21.01 -26.52 -25.26
N ASP A 213 21.37 -25.24 -25.33
CA ASP A 213 22.76 -24.76 -25.33
C ASP A 213 23.50 -25.22 -24.06
N GLN A 214 22.88 -25.09 -22.88
CA GLN A 214 23.45 -25.59 -21.62
C GLN A 214 23.73 -27.09 -21.68
N ARG A 215 22.77 -27.89 -22.18
CA ARG A 215 22.96 -29.34 -22.35
C ARG A 215 24.10 -29.65 -23.32
N GLN A 216 24.21 -28.91 -24.42
CA GLN A 216 25.30 -29.07 -25.38
C GLN A 216 26.66 -28.72 -24.76
N TYR A 217 26.75 -27.64 -23.98
CA TYR A 217 28.00 -27.27 -23.29
C TYR A 217 28.40 -28.27 -22.22
N GLU A 218 27.45 -28.78 -21.43
CA GLU A 218 27.71 -29.82 -20.43
C GLU A 218 28.20 -31.11 -21.08
N GLN A 219 27.58 -31.52 -22.20
CA GLN A 219 28.04 -32.68 -22.96
C GLN A 219 29.48 -32.46 -23.48
N ALA A 220 29.76 -31.30 -24.08
CA ALA A 220 31.10 -30.98 -24.58
C ALA A 220 32.14 -30.96 -23.44
N LEU A 221 31.79 -30.44 -22.26
CA LEU A 221 32.65 -30.43 -21.08
C LEU A 221 32.93 -31.85 -20.60
N ASN A 222 31.91 -32.70 -20.50
CA ASN A 222 32.06 -34.09 -20.09
C ASN A 222 32.94 -34.89 -21.07
N GLU A 223 32.78 -34.67 -22.38
CA GLU A 223 33.63 -35.27 -23.40
C GLU A 223 35.10 -34.81 -23.25
N ARG A 224 35.32 -33.50 -23.01
CA ARG A 224 36.67 -32.97 -22.73
C ARG A 224 37.26 -33.57 -21.45
N ASP A 225 36.52 -33.64 -20.36
CA ASP A 225 36.98 -34.23 -19.10
C ASP A 225 37.30 -35.71 -19.26
N ALA A 226 36.51 -36.46 -20.04
CA ALA A 226 36.81 -37.85 -20.36
C ALA A 226 38.12 -37.99 -21.16
N THR A 227 38.36 -37.12 -22.15
CA THR A 227 39.65 -37.11 -22.88
C THR A 227 40.83 -36.75 -21.97
N LEU A 228 40.66 -35.80 -21.06
CA LEU A 228 41.70 -35.42 -20.09
C LEU A 228 42.02 -36.57 -19.13
N ARG A 229 41.01 -37.34 -18.68
CA ARG A 229 41.23 -38.52 -17.84
C ARG A 229 42.02 -39.59 -18.59
N ARG A 230 41.62 -39.94 -19.83
CA ARG A 230 42.37 -40.89 -20.67
C ARG A 230 43.83 -40.48 -20.87
N MET A 231 44.07 -39.22 -21.22
CA MET A 231 45.43 -38.69 -21.41
C MET A 231 46.25 -38.74 -20.10
N LYS A 232 45.63 -38.49 -18.95
CA LYS A 232 46.29 -38.63 -17.64
C LYS A 232 46.64 -40.08 -17.32
N GLU A 233 45.73 -41.02 -17.59
CA GLU A 233 45.95 -42.45 -17.42
C GLU A 233 47.08 -42.95 -18.33
N GLU A 234 47.10 -42.53 -19.60
CA GLU A 234 48.18 -42.81 -20.55
C GLU A 234 49.53 -42.26 -20.06
N CYS A 235 49.56 -41.00 -19.61
CA CYS A 235 50.77 -40.41 -19.01
C CYS A 235 51.25 -41.18 -17.77
N GLN A 236 50.34 -41.60 -16.89
CA GLN A 236 50.70 -42.40 -15.71
C GLN A 236 51.25 -43.78 -16.10
N SER A 237 50.66 -44.44 -17.11
CA SER A 237 51.18 -45.69 -17.66
C SER A 237 52.60 -45.51 -18.21
N LEU A 238 52.83 -44.47 -19.01
CA LEU A 238 54.15 -44.14 -19.55
C LEU A 238 55.18 -43.87 -18.45
N VAL A 239 54.80 -43.16 -17.39
CA VAL A 239 55.68 -42.92 -16.23
C VAL A 239 56.02 -44.24 -15.52
N ALA A 240 55.05 -45.13 -15.34
CA ALA A 240 55.28 -46.45 -14.75
C ALA A 240 56.20 -47.33 -15.61
N GLU A 241 56.01 -47.32 -16.93
CA GLU A 241 56.88 -48.02 -17.89
C GLU A 241 58.31 -47.47 -17.87
N LEU A 242 58.48 -46.15 -17.83
CA LEU A 242 59.79 -45.51 -17.71
C LEU A 242 60.46 -45.82 -16.38
N GLN A 243 59.71 -45.88 -15.27
CA GLN A 243 60.25 -46.26 -13.97
C GLN A 243 60.70 -47.73 -13.97
N ALA A 244 59.89 -48.64 -14.51
CA ALA A 244 60.28 -50.04 -14.64
C ALA A 244 61.54 -50.20 -15.51
N LEU A 245 61.64 -49.46 -16.61
CA LEU A 245 62.83 -49.45 -17.45
C LEU A 245 64.04 -48.89 -16.70
N LEU A 246 63.88 -47.81 -15.92
CA LEU A 246 64.92 -47.25 -15.08
C LEU A 246 65.42 -48.27 -14.04
N ASP A 247 64.51 -48.97 -13.38
CA ASP A 247 64.83 -50.00 -12.39
C ASP A 247 65.63 -51.16 -13.04
N THR A 248 65.21 -51.63 -14.23
CA THR A 248 65.99 -52.64 -14.98
C THR A 248 67.36 -52.12 -15.38
N LYS A 249 67.48 -50.85 -15.80
CA LYS A 249 68.76 -50.23 -16.13
C LYS A 249 69.67 -50.15 -14.89
N GLN A 250 69.13 -49.78 -13.73
CA GLN A 250 69.88 -49.75 -12.47
C GLN A 250 70.34 -51.16 -12.07
N MET A 251 69.50 -52.18 -12.26
CA MET A 251 69.87 -53.58 -12.04
C MET A 251 71.02 -54.02 -12.97
N LEU A 252 70.93 -53.70 -14.26
CA LEU A 252 72.00 -54.00 -15.23
C LEU A 252 73.30 -53.25 -14.92
N ASP A 253 73.23 -51.98 -14.53
CA ASP A 253 74.41 -51.22 -14.10
C ASP A 253 75.07 -51.85 -12.87
N ALA A 254 74.27 -52.33 -11.91
CA ALA A 254 74.76 -53.05 -10.74
C ALA A 254 75.43 -54.38 -11.13
N GLU A 255 74.84 -55.16 -12.05
CA GLU A 255 75.45 -56.37 -12.60
C GLU A 255 76.77 -56.08 -13.31
N ILE A 256 76.82 -55.06 -14.17
CA ILE A 256 78.06 -54.64 -14.86
C ILE A 256 79.12 -54.22 -13.84
N ALA A 257 78.76 -53.48 -12.79
CA ALA A 257 79.69 -53.10 -11.73
C ALA A 257 80.24 -54.33 -11.00
N ILE A 258 79.41 -55.34 -10.71
CA ILE A 258 79.83 -56.62 -10.13
C ILE A 258 80.77 -57.36 -11.08
N TYR A 259 80.43 -57.46 -12.37
CA TYR A 259 81.28 -58.12 -13.37
C TYR A 259 82.63 -57.41 -13.54
N ARG A 260 82.66 -56.08 -13.64
CA ARG A 260 83.91 -55.30 -13.66
C ARG A 260 84.78 -55.59 -12.45
N LYS A 261 84.18 -55.62 -11.26
CA LYS A 261 84.90 -55.90 -10.01
C LYS A 261 85.38 -57.35 -9.87
N MET A 262 84.68 -58.29 -10.50
CA MET A 262 85.10 -59.70 -10.58
C MET A 262 86.28 -59.89 -11.56
N LEU A 263 86.30 -59.12 -12.66
CA LEU A 263 87.40 -59.07 -13.62
C LEU A 263 88.63 -58.32 -13.07
N GLU A 264 88.43 -57.26 -12.28
CA GLU A 264 89.50 -56.54 -11.57
C GLU A 264 90.00 -57.33 -10.33
N GLY A 265 89.32 -58.42 -9.95
CA GLY A 265 89.50 -59.15 -8.70
C GLY A 265 90.11 -60.55 -8.83
N GLU A 266 90.98 -60.81 -9.82
CA GLU A 266 91.73 -62.10 -9.85
C GLU A 266 92.66 -62.31 -8.65
N GLU A 267 92.94 -61.29 -7.80
CA GLU A 267 93.85 -61.43 -6.65
C GLU A 267 93.22 -61.43 -5.24
N SER A 268 91.89 -61.36 -5.04
CA SER A 268 91.33 -61.44 -3.67
C SER A 268 89.89 -61.95 -3.58
N ARG A 269 89.75 -63.27 -3.43
CA ARG A 269 88.47 -64.00 -3.38
C ARG A 269 87.63 -63.85 -2.09
N VAL A 270 88.11 -63.15 -1.05
CA VAL A 270 87.45 -63.15 0.28
C VAL A 270 86.48 -61.98 0.51
N GLY A 271 86.56 -60.89 -0.27
CA GLY A 271 85.70 -59.70 -0.10
C GLY A 271 84.39 -59.70 -0.90
N LEU A 272 84.17 -60.68 -1.77
CA LEU A 272 83.11 -60.63 -2.79
C LEU A 272 81.70 -60.89 -2.23
N ARG A 273 81.57 -61.73 -1.20
CA ARG A 273 80.27 -62.21 -0.69
C ARG A 273 79.54 -61.20 0.19
N GLN A 274 80.29 -60.39 0.93
CA GLN A 274 79.74 -59.44 1.91
C GLN A 274 79.18 -58.17 1.26
N MET A 275 79.58 -57.87 0.02
CA MET A 275 79.21 -56.65 -0.69
C MET A 275 77.94 -56.81 -1.54
N VAL A 276 77.70 -58.02 -2.09
CA VAL A 276 76.45 -58.36 -2.79
C VAL A 276 75.25 -58.21 -1.86
N GLU A 277 75.42 -58.50 -0.57
CA GLU A 277 74.36 -58.36 0.44
C GLU A 277 74.05 -56.89 0.81
N GLN A 278 75.02 -55.99 0.63
CA GLN A 278 74.85 -54.55 0.94
C GLN A 278 74.09 -53.80 -0.17
N VAL A 279 74.31 -54.16 -1.44
CA VAL A 279 73.63 -53.52 -2.59
C VAL A 279 72.16 -53.96 -2.70
N VAL A 280 71.85 -55.21 -2.32
CA VAL A 280 70.45 -55.70 -2.27
C VAL A 280 69.65 -55.01 -1.17
N LYS A 281 70.27 -54.63 -0.04
CA LYS A 281 69.60 -53.91 1.05
C LYS A 281 69.30 -52.45 0.73
N THR A 282 70.08 -51.78 -0.12
CA THR A 282 69.84 -50.38 -0.47
C THR A 282 68.62 -50.16 -1.38
N HIS A 283 68.16 -51.18 -2.11
CA HIS A 283 66.97 -51.07 -2.96
C HIS A 283 65.64 -51.32 -2.24
N SER A 284 65.64 -51.73 -0.97
CA SER A 284 64.41 -52.03 -0.22
C SER A 284 63.75 -50.79 0.44
N LEU A 285 64.30 -49.58 0.26
CA LEU A 285 63.99 -48.40 1.10
C LEU A 285 63.39 -47.19 0.35
N GLN A 286 62.92 -47.33 -0.89
CA GLN A 286 62.41 -46.21 -1.71
C GLN A 286 60.93 -46.30 -2.12
N GLN A 287 60.12 -47.12 -1.43
CA GLN A 287 58.67 -47.10 -1.54
C GLN A 287 58.03 -46.60 -0.24
N GLN A 288 58.01 -45.29 -0.02
CA GLN A 288 56.99 -44.62 0.81
C GLN A 288 57.27 -43.12 0.86
N GLU A 289 56.57 -42.36 0.03
CA GLU A 289 55.96 -41.06 0.35
C GLU A 289 55.42 -40.46 -0.95
N ASP A 290 54.13 -40.69 -1.21
CA ASP A 290 53.30 -39.78 -2.01
C ASP A 290 51.84 -40.20 -1.90
N THR A 291 51.17 -39.72 -0.85
CA THR A 291 49.71 -39.63 -0.83
C THR A 291 49.27 -38.41 -0.05
N ASP A 292 48.34 -37.69 -0.67
CA ASP A 292 47.34 -36.81 -0.04
C ASP A 292 47.66 -35.31 0.00
N SER A 293 47.45 -34.65 -1.15
CA SER A 293 47.01 -33.26 -1.19
C SER A 293 45.58 -33.20 -1.71
N THR A 294 44.65 -33.39 -0.78
CA THR A 294 43.22 -33.32 -1.01
C THR A 294 42.82 -31.92 -1.50
N ARG A 295 42.07 -31.96 -2.59
CA ARG A 295 41.50 -30.89 -3.39
C ARG A 295 40.45 -30.10 -2.59
N ASN A 296 40.74 -28.86 -2.20
CA ASN A 296 39.72 -27.94 -1.68
C ASN A 296 39.05 -27.19 -2.84
N VAL A 297 37.84 -27.60 -3.22
CA VAL A 297 36.92 -26.79 -4.04
C VAL A 297 35.89 -26.20 -3.10
N ARG A 298 36.08 -24.94 -2.72
CA ARG A 298 35.10 -24.16 -1.96
C ARG A 298 34.12 -23.55 -2.96
N GLY A 299 32.93 -24.13 -3.08
CA GLY A 299 31.85 -23.54 -3.88
C GLY A 299 31.43 -22.20 -3.29
N GLU A 300 31.56 -21.13 -4.07
CA GLU A 300 31.02 -19.82 -3.71
C GLU A 300 29.50 -19.81 -3.96
N VAL A 301 28.72 -19.67 -2.90
CA VAL A 301 27.26 -19.49 -2.99
C VAL A 301 26.98 -18.09 -3.53
N GLN A 302 26.51 -17.98 -4.78
CA GLN A 302 26.08 -16.71 -5.35
C GLN A 302 24.66 -16.38 -4.88
N THR A 303 24.48 -15.18 -4.30
CA THR A 303 23.18 -14.71 -3.81
C THR A 303 22.60 -13.69 -4.79
N LYS A 304 21.42 -13.97 -5.37
CA LYS A 304 20.74 -13.07 -6.32
C LYS A 304 19.56 -12.38 -5.64
N THR A 305 19.59 -11.05 -5.59
CA THR A 305 18.47 -10.22 -5.11
C THR A 305 17.77 -9.55 -6.28
N THR A 306 16.44 -9.66 -6.32
CA THR A 306 15.58 -9.04 -7.33
C THR A 306 14.64 -8.05 -6.67
N PHE A 307 14.30 -6.97 -7.40
CA PHE A 307 13.42 -5.91 -6.93
C PHE A 307 12.28 -5.69 -7.91
N GLN A 308 11.05 -5.63 -7.39
CA GLN A 308 9.85 -5.29 -8.16
C GLN A 308 9.17 -4.09 -7.52
N ARG A 309 8.81 -3.08 -8.33
CA ARG A 309 8.20 -1.83 -7.87
C ARG A 309 6.89 -1.59 -8.59
N SER A 310 5.91 -1.06 -7.86
CA SER A 310 4.64 -0.59 -8.41
C SER A 310 4.22 0.68 -7.69
N ALA A 311 3.48 1.54 -8.38
CA ALA A 311 2.90 2.74 -7.80
C ALA A 311 1.57 3.07 -8.48
N LYS A 312 0.61 3.50 -7.67
CA LYS A 312 -0.66 4.08 -8.06
C LYS A 312 -0.61 5.54 -7.63
N GLY A 313 -0.22 6.45 -8.53
CA GLY A 313 -0.11 7.89 -8.27
C GLY A 313 1.31 8.43 -8.39
N ASN A 314 1.54 9.60 -7.79
CA ASN A 314 2.76 10.38 -7.97
C ASN A 314 3.90 10.02 -7.01
N ILE A 315 3.60 9.30 -5.92
CA ILE A 315 4.60 8.88 -4.93
C ILE A 315 4.99 7.43 -5.20
N THR A 316 6.30 7.18 -5.24
CA THR A 316 6.88 5.84 -5.43
C THR A 316 7.87 5.51 -4.31
N ILE A 317 8.14 4.22 -4.11
CA ILE A 317 9.24 3.76 -3.25
C ILE A 317 10.45 3.54 -4.16
N SER A 318 11.35 4.52 -4.19
CA SER A 318 12.49 4.55 -5.11
C SER A 318 13.70 3.76 -4.59
N GLU A 319 13.75 3.43 -3.30
CA GLU A 319 14.80 2.56 -2.76
C GLU A 319 14.37 1.96 -1.43
N CYS A 320 14.78 0.71 -1.21
CA CYS A 320 14.81 0.10 0.11
C CYS A 320 16.20 -0.47 0.30
N GLU A 321 16.95 0.04 1.27
CA GLU A 321 18.31 -0.45 1.48
C GLU A 321 18.26 -1.90 2.00
N PRO A 322 19.00 -2.85 1.40
CA PRO A 322 18.86 -4.28 1.71
C PRO A 322 19.15 -4.68 3.16
N ASN A 323 20.00 -3.92 3.86
CA ASN A 323 20.32 -4.13 5.27
C ASN A 323 19.34 -3.41 6.22
N GLY A 324 18.26 -2.84 5.68
CA GLY A 324 17.21 -2.19 6.46
C GLY A 324 17.63 -0.85 7.06
N LYS A 325 18.60 -0.15 6.47
CA LYS A 325 19.04 1.15 7.01
C LYS A 325 18.05 2.28 6.75
N PHE A 326 17.52 2.36 5.53
CA PHE A 326 16.59 3.41 5.14
C PHE A 326 15.65 2.96 4.01
N ILE A 327 14.57 3.71 3.85
CA ILE A 327 13.62 3.62 2.73
C ILE A 327 13.54 5.01 2.08
N THR A 328 13.56 5.07 0.75
CA THR A 328 13.45 6.33 0.00
C THR A 328 12.09 6.39 -0.69
N LEU A 329 11.36 7.47 -0.44
CA LEU A 329 10.17 7.86 -1.20
C LEU A 329 10.54 8.92 -2.23
N GLU A 330 9.92 8.87 -3.41
CA GLU A 330 10.16 9.84 -4.48
C GLU A 330 8.83 10.31 -5.08
N ASN A 331 8.70 11.64 -5.24
CA ASN A 331 7.63 12.23 -6.02
C ASN A 331 8.05 12.29 -7.49
N THR A 332 7.48 11.42 -8.31
CA THR A 332 7.79 11.32 -9.74
C THR A 332 7.03 12.32 -10.61
N HIS A 333 6.15 13.15 -10.03
CA HIS A 333 5.47 14.19 -10.78
C HIS A 333 6.42 15.35 -11.12
N ARG A 334 6.25 15.94 -12.30
CA ARG A 334 7.17 16.97 -12.83
C ARG A 334 7.00 18.36 -12.23
N SER A 335 5.80 18.67 -11.72
CA SER A 335 5.44 20.03 -11.30
C SER A 335 4.47 20.14 -10.12
N LYS A 336 4.06 19.01 -9.52
CA LYS A 336 3.03 18.97 -8.49
C LYS A 336 3.66 18.45 -7.22
N ASP A 337 3.53 19.24 -6.16
CA ASP A 337 3.95 18.86 -4.82
C ASP A 337 2.88 17.94 -4.21
N GLU A 338 3.33 16.93 -3.45
CA GLU A 338 2.45 15.92 -2.86
C GLU A 338 2.59 15.97 -1.34
N ASP A 339 1.46 16.15 -0.64
CA ASP A 339 1.41 16.07 0.83
C ASP A 339 1.42 14.60 1.24
N ILE A 340 2.48 14.19 1.94
CA ILE A 340 2.66 12.83 2.46
C ILE A 340 2.46 12.75 3.97
N SER A 341 1.99 13.84 4.60
CA SER A 341 1.77 13.87 6.05
C SER A 341 0.75 12.81 6.46
N GLY A 342 1.03 12.06 7.53
CA GLY A 342 0.12 11.03 8.05
C GLY A 342 -0.02 9.78 7.16
N CYS A 343 0.63 9.72 6.00
CA CYS A 343 0.75 8.50 5.21
C CYS A 343 1.63 7.48 5.95
N LYS A 344 1.42 6.19 5.70
CA LYS A 344 2.11 5.11 6.41
C LYS A 344 3.01 4.29 5.49
N ILE A 345 4.18 3.97 5.98
CA ILE A 345 5.09 2.98 5.41
C ILE A 345 4.95 1.70 6.22
N LYS A 346 4.62 0.61 5.55
CA LYS A 346 4.48 -0.72 6.13
C LYS A 346 5.49 -1.65 5.49
N ARG A 347 6.26 -2.39 6.29
CA ARG A 347 7.29 -3.30 5.81
C ARG A 347 7.09 -4.67 6.43
N LYS A 348 6.68 -5.61 5.58
CA LYS A 348 6.45 -7.01 5.92
C LYS A 348 7.69 -7.82 5.56
N LEU A 349 8.24 -8.50 6.56
CA LEU A 349 9.42 -9.35 6.49
C LEU A 349 8.99 -10.83 6.61
N ASP A 350 9.78 -11.77 6.13
CA ASP A 350 9.53 -13.21 6.31
C ASP A 350 9.32 -13.55 7.80
N ASN A 351 8.19 -14.15 8.14
CA ASN A 351 7.85 -14.69 9.47
C ASN A 351 8.11 -13.74 10.66
N ARG A 352 8.13 -12.41 10.45
CA ARG A 352 8.28 -11.40 11.50
C ARG A 352 7.11 -10.43 11.51
N GLN A 353 6.97 -9.74 12.64
CA GLN A 353 5.97 -8.68 12.80
C GLN A 353 6.21 -7.55 11.80
N GLU A 354 5.12 -7.05 11.21
CA GLU A 354 5.14 -5.95 10.26
C GLU A 354 5.62 -4.66 10.95
N ILE A 355 6.64 -4.02 10.37
CA ILE A 355 7.10 -2.70 10.82
C ILE A 355 6.22 -1.65 10.17
N SER A 356 5.56 -0.81 10.96
CA SER A 356 4.67 0.24 10.47
C SER A 356 5.10 1.60 11.02
N TYR A 357 5.35 2.55 10.14
CA TYR A 357 5.73 3.92 10.48
C TYR A 357 4.77 4.92 9.86
N THR A 358 4.35 5.92 10.64
CA THR A 358 3.48 7.01 10.16
C THR A 358 4.32 8.27 9.97
N LEU A 359 4.25 8.87 8.80
CA LEU A 359 4.99 10.10 8.50
C LEU A 359 4.49 11.27 9.37
N PRO A 360 5.39 12.14 9.87
CA PRO A 360 5.02 13.32 10.64
C PRO A 360 4.04 14.25 9.92
N ALA A 361 3.38 15.12 10.68
CA ALA A 361 2.53 16.16 10.10
C ALA A 361 3.36 17.24 9.37
N GLY A 362 2.82 17.81 8.29
CA GLY A 362 3.43 18.93 7.56
C GLY A 362 4.53 18.57 6.57
N ILE A 363 4.62 17.30 6.15
CA ILE A 363 5.60 16.83 5.18
C ILE A 363 5.03 16.89 3.77
N THR A 364 5.51 17.86 3.00
CA THR A 364 5.20 17.99 1.57
C THR A 364 6.44 17.65 0.73
N LEU A 365 6.31 16.66 -0.14
CA LEU A 365 7.37 16.24 -1.04
C LEU A 365 7.26 16.98 -2.37
N LYS A 366 8.22 17.86 -2.64
CA LYS A 366 8.25 18.66 -3.87
C LYS A 366 8.37 17.79 -5.12
N ALA A 367 7.86 18.29 -6.24
CA ALA A 367 7.96 17.66 -7.55
C ALA A 367 9.41 17.23 -7.88
N GLY A 368 9.61 15.97 -8.28
CA GLY A 368 10.93 15.41 -8.62
C GLY A 368 11.91 15.27 -7.45
N ARG A 369 11.47 15.45 -6.21
CA ARG A 369 12.31 15.29 -5.01
C ARG A 369 12.02 13.99 -4.29
N SER A 370 13.00 13.58 -3.47
CA SER A 370 12.94 12.37 -2.67
C SER A 370 13.17 12.66 -1.19
N THR A 371 12.62 11.78 -0.36
CA THR A 371 12.73 11.78 1.09
C THR A 371 13.32 10.45 1.52
N LYS A 372 14.39 10.47 2.31
CA LYS A 372 14.94 9.27 2.94
C LYS A 372 14.45 9.14 4.37
N ILE A 373 13.85 8.00 4.70
CA ILE A 373 13.44 7.65 6.06
C ILE A 373 14.41 6.63 6.64
N TYR A 374 15.28 7.06 7.55
CA TYR A 374 16.26 6.22 8.24
C TYR A 374 15.65 5.54 9.46
N ALA A 375 16.12 4.34 9.77
CA ALA A 375 15.89 3.74 11.08
C ALA A 375 16.80 4.38 12.16
N ARG A 376 16.39 4.32 13.42
CA ARG A 376 17.10 4.92 14.55
C ARG A 376 18.55 4.46 14.60
N GLY A 377 19.48 5.41 14.52
CA GLY A 377 20.92 5.17 14.60
C GLY A 377 21.56 4.58 13.33
N GLN A 378 20.83 4.45 12.22
CA GLN A 378 21.36 3.91 10.95
C GLN A 378 21.90 4.98 9.98
N GLY A 379 22.03 6.22 10.46
CA GLY A 379 22.46 7.38 9.67
C GLY A 379 21.33 8.37 9.42
N GLY A 380 21.67 9.50 8.76
CA GLY A 380 20.74 10.60 8.49
C GLY A 380 20.46 11.49 9.71
N LYS A 381 20.59 12.81 9.55
CA LYS A 381 20.11 13.79 10.54
C LYS A 381 18.64 14.07 10.25
N ASN A 382 17.80 14.13 11.29
CA ASN A 382 16.37 14.39 11.11
C ASN A 382 16.15 15.83 10.64
N GLU A 383 15.99 16.03 9.33
CA GLU A 383 15.79 17.30 8.63
C GLU A 383 14.66 17.14 7.59
N PRO A 384 13.39 17.12 8.02
CA PRO A 384 12.27 16.94 7.12
C PRO A 384 12.10 18.15 6.17
N PRO A 385 11.67 17.94 4.92
CA PRO A 385 11.18 16.68 4.36
C PRO A 385 12.29 15.76 3.84
N GLU A 386 13.49 16.25 3.58
CA GLU A 386 14.55 15.53 2.84
C GLU A 386 15.05 14.29 3.57
N THR A 387 15.24 14.39 4.89
CA THR A 387 15.65 13.27 5.74
C THR A 387 14.77 13.17 6.97
N ILE A 388 14.18 11.99 7.19
CA ILE A 388 13.34 11.69 8.34
C ILE A 388 13.95 10.52 9.10
N VAL A 389 13.90 10.56 10.43
CA VAL A 389 14.35 9.44 11.28
C VAL A 389 13.16 8.79 11.96
N ASN A 390 13.00 7.48 11.77
CA ASN A 390 12.08 6.66 12.55
C ASN A 390 12.73 6.29 13.89
N GLU A 391 12.45 7.09 14.92
CA GLU A 391 12.95 6.86 16.28
C GLU A 391 12.36 5.61 16.97
N GLY A 392 11.30 5.01 16.41
CA GLY A 392 10.67 3.82 16.97
C GLY A 392 11.46 2.53 16.71
N GLU A 393 12.19 2.47 15.61
CA GLU A 393 12.77 1.22 15.09
C GLU A 393 14.27 1.36 14.82
N ALA A 394 15.10 0.45 15.34
CA ALA A 394 16.55 0.47 15.11
C ALA A 394 16.96 -0.08 13.73
N THR A 395 16.03 -0.68 12.99
CA THR A 395 16.20 -1.18 11.62
C THR A 395 14.84 -1.31 10.94
N TRP A 396 14.80 -1.15 9.62
CA TRP A 396 13.66 -1.53 8.76
C TRP A 396 13.60 -3.04 8.49
N GLY A 397 14.54 -3.80 9.03
CA GLY A 397 14.60 -5.25 8.94
C GLY A 397 15.13 -5.80 7.62
N ILE A 398 15.67 -7.01 7.71
CA ILE A 398 16.36 -7.76 6.66
C ILE A 398 15.63 -9.09 6.49
N GLY A 399 15.38 -9.51 5.25
CA GLY A 399 14.67 -10.75 4.93
C GLY A 399 14.92 -11.21 3.50
N ALA A 400 14.56 -12.46 3.19
CA ALA A 400 14.67 -13.03 1.86
C ALA A 400 13.51 -12.59 0.96
N ASN A 401 12.28 -12.52 1.48
CA ASN A 401 11.14 -11.88 0.84
C ASN A 401 10.67 -10.71 1.71
N VAL A 402 10.82 -9.51 1.18
CA VAL A 402 10.44 -8.28 1.88
C VAL A 402 9.49 -7.48 1.00
N VAL A 403 8.34 -7.13 1.54
CA VAL A 403 7.35 -6.28 0.87
C VAL A 403 7.22 -4.99 1.67
N THR A 404 7.54 -3.88 1.03
CA THR A 404 7.35 -2.53 1.60
C THR A 404 6.24 -1.84 0.86
N THR A 405 5.22 -1.37 1.56
CA THR A 405 4.08 -0.66 1.00
C THR A 405 3.97 0.74 1.60
N PHE A 406 3.54 1.68 0.76
CA PHE A 406 3.22 3.06 1.13
C PHE A 406 1.71 3.24 0.96
N THR A 407 1.05 3.69 2.03
CA THR A 407 -0.41 3.84 2.10
C THR A 407 -0.79 5.27 2.44
N ASN A 408 -1.87 5.77 1.83
CA ASN A 408 -2.41 7.11 2.15
C ASN A 408 -3.13 7.11 3.52
N ARG A 409 -3.67 8.28 3.91
CA ARG A 409 -4.41 8.46 5.17
C ARG A 409 -5.66 7.57 5.27
N ASP A 410 -6.27 7.27 4.13
CA ASP A 410 -7.46 6.42 4.02
C ASP A 410 -7.12 4.92 4.06
N GLY A 411 -5.83 4.57 4.07
CA GLY A 411 -5.35 3.18 4.09
C GLY A 411 -5.21 2.53 2.71
N GLU A 412 -5.41 3.27 1.62
CA GLU A 412 -5.23 2.80 0.25
C GLU A 412 -3.73 2.65 -0.08
N GLU A 413 -3.36 1.51 -0.67
CA GLU A 413 -2.00 1.23 -1.14
C GLU A 413 -1.65 2.07 -2.38
N ARG A 414 -0.65 2.93 -2.23
CA ARG A 414 -0.20 3.88 -3.25
C ARG A 414 1.12 3.49 -3.90
N ALA A 415 2.01 2.78 -3.22
CA ALA A 415 3.22 2.24 -3.83
C ALA A 415 3.71 0.99 -3.10
N THR A 416 4.34 0.08 -3.83
CA THR A 416 4.86 -1.18 -3.31
C THR A 416 6.23 -1.47 -3.88
N HIS A 417 7.13 -1.93 -3.01
CA HIS A 417 8.47 -2.39 -3.35
C HIS A 417 8.68 -3.78 -2.75
N THR A 418 8.82 -4.78 -3.62
CA THR A 418 9.08 -6.18 -3.27
C THR A 418 10.53 -6.51 -3.54
N GLN A 419 11.24 -7.02 -2.53
CA GLN A 419 12.59 -7.55 -2.63
C GLN A 419 12.53 -9.06 -2.44
N LYS A 420 13.13 -9.82 -3.36
CA LYS A 420 13.29 -11.28 -3.25
C LYS A 420 14.77 -11.66 -3.43
N THR A 421 15.35 -12.26 -2.41
CA THR A 421 16.73 -12.74 -2.36
C THR A 421 16.72 -14.27 -2.38
N THR A 422 17.32 -14.86 -3.41
CA THR A 422 17.47 -16.31 -3.57
C THR A 422 18.95 -16.67 -3.50
N GLN A 423 19.30 -17.67 -2.69
CA GLN A 423 20.63 -18.27 -2.73
C GLN A 423 20.63 -19.33 -3.82
N ILE A 424 21.52 -19.19 -4.80
CA ILE A 424 21.72 -20.19 -5.85
C ILE A 424 22.89 -21.05 -5.37
N GLY A 425 22.58 -22.27 -4.92
CA GLY A 425 23.59 -23.30 -4.69
C GLY A 425 24.00 -23.93 -6.01
N GLN A 426 25.31 -24.12 -6.23
CA GLN A 426 25.82 -25.02 -7.26
C GLN A 426 25.63 -26.47 -6.86
#